data_AF-A0A1C4JKC4-F1
#
_entry.id   AF-A0A1C4JKC4-F1
#
_cell.length_a   1.000
_cell.length_b   1.000
_cell.length_c   1.000
_cell.angle_alpha   90.00
_cell.angle_beta   90.00
_cell.angle_gamma   90.00
#
_symmetry.space_group_name_H-M   'P 1'
#
loop_
_entity.id
_entity.type
_entity.pdbx_description
1 polymer ?
#
loop_
_entity_poly.entity_id
_entity_poly.type
_entity_poly.pdbx_seq_one_letter_code
_entity_poly.pdbx_strand_id
1 'polypeptide(L)'
;MLTTPFGDGRALQVALRADPVEKGVRQAAVLLAAVGGAGVLLAGLLGYAVSRTGLAPVARLTSTAERIAATRDPRHRIELPPGPPGRQDEVTRLAASFNTMLGELEQSVSSQRRLVADASHELRTPLTALRTNAELLARGDRLTPAQRERASGALGRGIREVTGLVNDLIELARDEEPLPLLEEVRIAEVAEHTVAVARTHWPQTPFLLEAGRARRRRSGRGCRRGWPGC
;
A
#
# COMPACT_ATOMS: atom_id res chain seq x y z
N MET A 1 -57.65 -35.10 45.38
CA MET A 1 -58.73 -35.84 46.07
C MET A 1 -59.21 -34.99 47.22
N LEU A 2 -60.51 -34.83 47.38
CA LEU A 2 -61.11 -34.22 48.56
C LEU A 2 -61.79 -35.35 49.35
N THR A 3 -61.36 -35.57 50.58
CA THR A 3 -61.98 -36.55 51.48
C THR A 3 -62.73 -35.80 52.57
N THR A 4 -64.03 -36.00 52.68
CA THR A 4 -64.86 -35.39 53.73
C THR A 4 -65.52 -36.49 54.57
N PRO A 5 -65.70 -36.26 55.88
CA PRO A 5 -66.37 -37.22 56.76
C PRO A 5 -67.86 -37.31 56.39
N PHE A 6 -68.40 -38.53 56.31
CA PHE A 6 -69.79 -38.80 55.95
C PHE A 6 -70.42 -39.77 56.95
N GLY A 7 -70.51 -39.36 58.24
CA GLY A 7 -71.18 -40.09 59.32
C GLY A 7 -70.58 -41.46 59.69
N ASP A 8 -70.87 -41.93 60.91
CA ASP A 8 -70.56 -43.27 61.47
C ASP A 8 -69.35 -44.00 60.85
N GLY A 9 -68.14 -43.48 61.11
CA GLY A 9 -66.88 -44.12 60.73
C GLY A 9 -66.61 -44.24 59.23
N ARG A 10 -67.39 -43.56 58.37
CA ARG A 10 -67.24 -43.59 56.90
C ARG A 10 -66.74 -42.24 56.36
N ALA A 11 -65.93 -42.31 55.32
CA ALA A 11 -65.40 -41.15 54.61
C ALA A 11 -65.80 -41.20 53.14
N LEU A 12 -66.22 -40.06 52.59
CA LEU A 12 -66.48 -39.90 51.16
C LEU A 12 -65.24 -39.30 50.52
N GLN A 13 -64.65 -40.01 49.55
CA GLN A 13 -63.50 -39.55 48.80
C GLN A 13 -63.89 -39.26 47.35
N VAL A 14 -63.77 -38.00 46.94
CA VAL A 14 -64.02 -37.58 45.56
C VAL A 14 -62.67 -37.41 44.85
N ALA A 15 -62.46 -38.22 43.80
CA ALA A 15 -61.34 -38.10 42.89
C ALA A 15 -61.82 -37.42 41.59
N LEU A 16 -61.18 -36.31 41.24
CA LEU A 16 -61.36 -35.69 39.93
C LEU A 16 -60.46 -36.42 38.92
N ARG A 17 -60.99 -36.72 37.73
CA ARG A 17 -60.20 -37.28 36.63
C ARG A 17 -59.12 -36.27 36.21
N ALA A 18 -57.86 -36.72 36.17
CA ALA A 18 -56.74 -35.90 35.72
C ALA A 18 -56.64 -35.79 34.18
N ASP A 19 -57.34 -36.66 33.44
CA ASP A 19 -57.29 -36.72 31.96
C ASP A 19 -57.49 -35.36 31.25
N PRO A 20 -58.43 -34.48 31.68
CA PRO A 20 -58.61 -33.17 31.06
C PRO A 20 -57.42 -32.23 31.31
N VAL A 21 -56.81 -32.32 32.49
CA VAL A 21 -55.66 -31.48 32.89
C VAL A 21 -54.40 -31.93 32.14
N GLU A 22 -54.13 -33.23 32.07
CA GLU A 22 -52.97 -33.77 31.35
C GLU A 22 -53.03 -33.48 29.84
N LYS A 23 -54.22 -33.59 29.23
CA LYS A 23 -54.41 -33.22 27.82
C LYS A 23 -54.16 -31.73 27.58
N GLY A 24 -54.62 -30.86 28.49
CA GLY A 24 -54.37 -29.43 28.43
C GLY A 24 -52.87 -29.10 28.55
N VAL A 25 -52.17 -29.71 29.49
CA VAL A 25 -50.72 -29.54 29.67
C VAL A 25 -49.94 -30.02 28.44
N ARG A 26 -50.28 -31.19 27.89
CA ARG A 26 -49.61 -31.71 26.68
C ARG A 26 -49.86 -30.83 25.46
N GLN A 27 -51.08 -30.34 25.28
CA GLN A 27 -51.41 -29.44 24.19
C GLN A 27 -50.68 -28.10 24.32
N ALA A 28 -50.61 -27.52 25.52
CA ALA A 28 -49.81 -26.34 25.78
C ALA A 28 -48.32 -26.59 25.52
N ALA A 29 -47.77 -27.73 25.95
CA ALA A 29 -46.38 -28.10 25.71
C ALA A 29 -46.05 -28.22 24.21
N VAL A 30 -46.92 -28.86 23.43
CA VAL A 30 -46.75 -28.98 21.97
C VAL A 30 -46.84 -27.62 21.29
N LEU A 31 -47.80 -26.77 21.68
CA LEU A 31 -47.91 -25.41 21.14
C LEU A 31 -46.68 -24.57 21.47
N LEU A 32 -46.21 -24.61 22.71
CA LEU A 32 -44.99 -23.90 23.13
C LEU A 32 -43.76 -24.42 22.38
N ALA A 33 -43.63 -25.74 22.20
CA ALA A 33 -42.53 -26.33 21.43
C ALA A 33 -42.59 -25.93 19.96
N ALA A 34 -43.77 -25.90 19.35
CA ALA A 34 -43.96 -25.49 17.96
C ALA A 34 -43.62 -24.00 17.76
N VAL A 35 -44.13 -23.12 18.64
CA VAL A 35 -43.83 -21.68 18.61
C VAL A 35 -42.35 -21.42 18.87
N GLY A 36 -41.76 -22.09 19.85
CA GLY A 36 -40.33 -21.98 20.15
C GLY A 36 -39.47 -22.45 18.99
N GLY A 37 -39.79 -23.60 18.40
CA GLY A 37 -39.10 -24.13 17.22
C GLY A 37 -39.20 -23.20 16.01
N ALA A 38 -40.39 -22.65 15.74
CA ALA A 38 -40.59 -21.66 14.68
C ALA A 38 -39.77 -20.38 14.93
N GLY A 39 -39.70 -19.91 16.18
CA GLY A 39 -38.87 -18.77 16.57
C GLY A 39 -37.39 -19.00 16.34
N VAL A 40 -36.87 -20.18 16.70
CA VAL A 40 -35.47 -20.56 16.46
C VAL A 40 -35.15 -20.63 14.97
N LEU A 41 -36.03 -21.25 14.17
CA LEU A 41 -35.87 -21.33 12.72
C LEU A 41 -35.85 -19.93 12.08
N LEU A 42 -36.79 -19.07 12.48
CA LEU A 42 -36.86 -17.70 11.97
C LEU A 42 -35.62 -16.88 12.35
N ALA A 43 -35.16 -16.98 13.61
CA ALA A 43 -33.94 -16.32 14.06
C ALA A 43 -32.70 -16.82 13.28
N GLY A 44 -32.61 -18.12 13.02
CA GLY A 44 -31.53 -18.71 12.22
C GLY A 44 -31.52 -18.21 10.77
N LEU A 45 -32.70 -18.15 10.13
CA LEU A 45 -32.84 -17.63 8.77
C LEU A 45 -32.48 -16.15 8.67
N LEU A 46 -32.96 -15.32 9.61
CA LEU A 46 -32.63 -13.90 9.67
C LEU A 46 -31.14 -13.69 9.96
N GLY A 47 -30.57 -14.41 10.91
CA GLY A 47 -29.14 -14.37 11.22
C GLY A 47 -28.29 -14.71 10.00
N TYR A 48 -28.63 -15.79 9.29
CA TYR A 48 -27.96 -16.18 8.06
C TYR A 48 -28.04 -15.09 6.97
N ALA A 49 -29.22 -14.51 6.75
CA ALA A 49 -29.42 -13.45 5.76
C ALA A 49 -28.60 -12.19 6.09
N VAL A 50 -28.61 -11.78 7.37
CA VAL A 50 -27.84 -10.63 7.87
C VAL A 50 -26.34 -10.88 7.73
N SER A 51 -25.84 -12.04 8.16
CA SER A 51 -24.42 -12.39 8.03
C SER A 51 -23.97 -12.41 6.58
N ARG A 52 -24.75 -13.01 5.67
CA ARG A 52 -24.40 -13.09 4.25
C ARG A 52 -24.36 -11.71 3.60
N THR A 53 -25.30 -10.83 3.96
CA THR A 53 -25.37 -9.48 3.39
C THR A 53 -24.30 -8.56 3.98
N GLY A 54 -24.05 -8.66 5.29
CA GLY A 54 -23.06 -7.85 6.01
C GLY A 54 -21.61 -8.22 5.67
N LEU A 55 -21.33 -9.50 5.38
CA LEU A 55 -19.99 -9.99 5.03
C LEU A 55 -19.70 -10.01 3.53
N ALA A 56 -20.70 -9.80 2.67
CA ALA A 56 -20.51 -9.74 1.22
C ALA A 56 -19.44 -8.71 0.77
N PRO A 57 -19.34 -7.51 1.37
CA PRO A 57 -18.27 -6.56 1.05
C PRO A 57 -16.87 -7.09 1.37
N VAL A 58 -16.70 -7.81 2.48
CA VAL A 58 -15.40 -8.38 2.87
C VAL A 58 -14.95 -9.43 1.85
N ALA A 59 -15.87 -10.29 1.41
CA ALA A 59 -15.58 -11.26 0.34
C ALA A 59 -15.13 -10.57 -0.97
N ARG A 60 -15.72 -9.40 -1.31
CA ARG A 60 -15.29 -8.61 -2.47
C ARG A 60 -13.87 -8.05 -2.29
N LEU A 61 -13.53 -7.55 -1.09
CA LEU A 61 -12.17 -7.10 -0.77
C LEU A 61 -11.16 -8.24 -0.96
N THR A 62 -11.43 -9.40 -0.37
CA THR A 62 -10.57 -10.59 -0.48
C THR A 62 -10.39 -11.01 -1.94
N SER A 63 -11.48 -11.13 -2.71
CA SER A 63 -11.38 -11.53 -4.11
C SER A 63 -10.58 -10.54 -4.97
N THR A 64 -10.63 -9.25 -4.65
CA THR A 64 -9.87 -8.23 -5.37
C THR A 64 -8.39 -8.31 -5.01
N ALA A 65 -8.07 -8.48 -3.73
CA ALA A 65 -6.70 -8.69 -3.28
C ALA A 65 -6.07 -9.95 -3.90
N GLU A 66 -6.80 -11.07 -3.93
CA GLU A 66 -6.37 -12.33 -4.57
C GLU A 66 -6.11 -12.14 -6.07
N ARG A 67 -7.00 -11.43 -6.76
CA ARG A 67 -6.82 -11.13 -8.19
C ARG A 67 -5.59 -10.26 -8.43
N ILE A 68 -5.38 -9.21 -7.63
CA ILE A 68 -4.19 -8.34 -7.76
C ILE A 68 -2.92 -9.14 -7.48
N ALA A 69 -2.93 -10.01 -6.48
CA ALA A 69 -1.81 -10.91 -6.19
C ALA A 69 -1.50 -11.86 -7.36
N ALA A 70 -2.54 -12.37 -8.03
CA ALA A 70 -2.41 -13.26 -9.18
C ALA A 70 -1.94 -12.54 -10.46
N THR A 71 -2.48 -11.35 -10.76
CA THR A 71 -2.18 -10.61 -12.01
C THR A 71 -0.97 -9.69 -11.89
N ARG A 72 -0.55 -9.34 -10.67
CA ARG A 72 0.43 -8.28 -10.37
C ARG A 72 0.04 -6.93 -10.99
N ASP A 73 -1.26 -6.69 -11.14
CA ASP A 73 -1.80 -5.45 -11.70
C ASP A 73 -2.55 -4.64 -10.61
N PRO A 74 -1.93 -3.60 -10.04
CA PRO A 74 -2.53 -2.78 -8.98
C PRO A 74 -3.58 -1.79 -9.51
N ARG A 75 -3.79 -1.69 -10.82
CA ARG A 75 -4.76 -0.74 -11.42
C ARG A 75 -6.20 -1.06 -11.06
N HIS A 76 -6.48 -2.30 -10.65
CA HIS A 76 -7.83 -2.71 -10.31
C HIS A 76 -8.25 -2.13 -8.96
N ARG A 77 -9.27 -1.28 -8.95
CA ARG A 77 -9.78 -0.64 -7.73
C ARG A 77 -10.90 -1.45 -7.11
N ILE A 78 -11.06 -1.28 -5.80
CA ILE A 78 -12.17 -1.84 -5.06
C ILE A 78 -13.34 -0.87 -5.16
N GLU A 79 -14.35 -1.25 -5.94
CA GLU A 79 -15.63 -0.57 -6.00
C GLU A 79 -16.58 -1.16 -4.95
N LEU A 80 -16.79 -0.42 -3.86
CA LEU A 80 -17.89 -0.70 -2.96
C LEU A 80 -19.17 -0.05 -3.51
N PRO A 81 -20.32 -0.73 -3.46
CA PRO A 81 -21.60 -0.08 -3.72
C PRO A 81 -21.79 1.13 -2.78
N PRO A 82 -22.36 2.25 -3.25
CA PRO A 82 -22.65 3.38 -2.39
C PRO A 82 -23.59 2.90 -1.27
N GLY A 83 -23.08 2.91 -0.04
CA GLY A 83 -23.89 2.69 1.15
C GLY A 83 -24.91 3.83 1.32
N PRO A 84 -25.96 3.63 2.14
CA PRO A 84 -26.93 4.69 2.42
C PRO A 84 -26.21 5.97 2.91
N PRO A 85 -26.61 7.16 2.42
CA PRO A 85 -25.94 8.41 2.74
C PRO A 85 -25.89 8.63 4.25
N GLY A 86 -24.70 8.88 4.80
CA GLY A 86 -24.48 9.19 6.21
C GLY A 86 -23.99 8.04 7.09
N ARG A 87 -23.87 6.81 6.58
CA ARG A 87 -23.34 5.67 7.34
C ARG A 87 -21.92 5.31 6.90
N GLN A 88 -20.93 5.75 7.69
CA GLN A 88 -19.53 5.35 7.52
C GLN A 88 -19.30 4.01 8.23
N ASP A 89 -19.58 2.92 7.55
CA ASP A 89 -19.28 1.57 8.06
C ASP A 89 -17.75 1.34 8.08
N GLU A 90 -17.24 0.57 9.05
CA GLU A 90 -15.82 0.23 9.20
C GLU A 90 -15.25 -0.44 7.93
N VAL A 91 -16.09 -1.20 7.23
CA VAL A 91 -15.76 -1.85 5.96
C VAL A 91 -15.48 -0.81 4.86
N THR A 92 -16.26 0.27 4.81
CA THR A 92 -16.04 1.37 3.85
C THR A 92 -14.71 2.07 4.13
N ARG A 93 -14.39 2.29 5.41
CA ARG A 93 -13.08 2.83 5.81
C ARG A 93 -11.94 1.90 5.42
N LEU A 94 -12.08 0.59 5.63
CA LEU A 94 -11.09 -0.40 5.22
C LEU A 94 -10.86 -0.41 3.71
N ALA A 95 -11.93 -0.37 2.91
CA ALA A 95 -11.81 -0.32 1.46
C ALA A 95 -11.14 0.97 0.97
N ALA A 96 -11.43 2.11 1.61
CA ALA A 96 -10.76 3.37 1.33
C ALA A 96 -9.25 3.27 1.61
N SER A 97 -8.86 2.77 2.79
CA SER A 97 -7.45 2.54 3.13
C SER A 97 -6.76 1.58 2.16
N PHE A 98 -7.46 0.51 1.74
CA PHE A 98 -6.91 -0.43 0.75
C PHE A 98 -6.73 0.23 -0.62
N ASN A 99 -7.69 1.04 -1.07
CA ASN A 99 -7.56 1.80 -2.31
C ASN A 99 -6.42 2.83 -2.24
N THR A 100 -6.15 3.44 -1.09
CA THR A 100 -4.97 4.31 -0.91
C THR A 100 -3.68 3.50 -1.08
N MET A 101 -3.54 2.37 -0.39
CA MET A 101 -2.39 1.47 -0.51
C MET A 101 -2.18 1.00 -1.96
N LEU A 102 -3.25 0.66 -2.67
CA LEU A 102 -3.17 0.29 -4.09
C LEU A 102 -2.71 1.47 -4.97
N GLY A 103 -3.11 2.70 -4.64
CA GLY A 103 -2.65 3.89 -5.33
C GLY A 103 -1.17 4.15 -5.14
N GLU A 104 -0.66 4.01 -3.92
CA GLU A 104 0.77 4.12 -3.61
C GLU A 104 1.58 3.02 -4.31
N LEU A 105 1.08 1.78 -4.31
CA LEU A 105 1.70 0.67 -5.02
C LEU A 105 1.72 0.89 -6.54
N GLU A 106 0.62 1.36 -7.12
CA GLU A 106 0.53 1.71 -8.54
C GLU A 106 1.56 2.78 -8.91
N GLN A 107 1.66 3.83 -8.08
CA GLN A 107 2.63 4.90 -8.28
C GLN A 107 4.06 4.37 -8.22
N SER A 108 4.41 3.59 -7.19
CA SER A 108 5.74 2.99 -7.03
C SER A 108 6.12 2.10 -8.21
N VAL A 109 5.24 1.16 -8.62
CA VAL A 109 5.48 0.29 -9.78
C VAL A 109 5.60 1.10 -11.08
N SER A 110 4.80 2.15 -11.24
CA SER A 110 4.88 3.02 -12.43
C SER A 110 6.21 3.78 -12.50
N SER A 111 6.71 4.28 -11.36
CA SER A 111 7.99 4.96 -11.25
C SER A 111 9.15 4.00 -11.54
N GLN A 112 9.13 2.79 -10.99
CA GLN A 112 10.12 1.76 -11.27
C GLN A 112 10.18 1.41 -12.76
N ARG A 113 9.02 1.22 -13.41
CA ARG A 113 8.96 0.94 -14.86
C ARG A 113 9.53 2.07 -15.70
N ARG A 114 9.26 3.33 -15.32
CA ARG A 114 9.77 4.52 -15.99
C ARG A 114 11.28 4.61 -15.85
N LEU A 115 11.81 4.44 -14.64
CA LEU A 115 13.25 4.40 -14.36
C LEU A 115 13.95 3.33 -15.21
N VAL A 116 13.41 2.11 -15.27
CA VAL A 116 13.98 1.03 -16.08
C VAL A 116 13.96 1.36 -17.57
N ALA A 117 12.86 1.96 -18.06
CA ALA A 117 12.75 2.36 -19.46
C ALA A 117 13.76 3.46 -19.80
N ASP A 118 13.85 4.50 -18.97
CA ASP A 118 14.77 5.63 -19.14
C ASP A 118 16.22 5.16 -19.09
N ALA A 119 16.59 4.35 -18.09
CA ALA A 119 17.92 3.74 -18.00
C ALA A 119 18.25 2.89 -19.24
N SER A 120 17.28 2.10 -19.74
CA SER A 120 17.48 1.29 -20.95
C SER A 120 17.73 2.14 -22.19
N HIS A 121 17.07 3.31 -22.29
CA HIS A 121 17.28 4.26 -23.38
C HIS A 121 18.62 4.96 -23.28
N GLU A 122 18.96 5.49 -22.10
CA GLU A 122 20.22 6.20 -21.85
C GLU A 122 21.44 5.29 -21.99
N LEU A 123 21.35 4.00 -21.63
CA LEU A 123 22.45 3.04 -21.79
C LEU A 123 22.64 2.56 -23.24
N ARG A 124 21.58 2.51 -24.05
CA ARG A 124 21.66 1.98 -25.43
C ARG A 124 22.59 2.79 -26.31
N THR A 125 22.55 4.12 -26.19
CA THR A 125 23.37 5.05 -26.98
C THR A 125 24.87 4.86 -26.74
N PRO A 126 25.41 4.97 -25.51
CA PRO A 126 26.83 4.79 -25.24
C PRO A 126 27.28 3.35 -25.51
N LEU A 127 26.44 2.33 -25.25
CA LEU A 127 26.78 0.93 -25.60
C LEU A 127 26.92 0.72 -27.11
N THR A 128 26.06 1.35 -27.91
CA THR A 128 26.16 1.30 -29.38
C THR A 128 27.43 1.98 -29.87
N ALA A 129 27.79 3.13 -29.29
CA ALA A 129 29.03 3.83 -29.60
C ALA A 129 30.28 3.02 -29.19
N LEU A 130 30.25 2.41 -28.01
CA LEU A 130 31.32 1.51 -27.53
C LEU A 130 31.51 0.34 -28.47
N ARG A 131 30.43 -0.35 -28.84
CA ARG A 131 30.47 -1.44 -29.82
C ARG A 131 31.07 -1.00 -31.15
N THR A 132 30.61 0.13 -31.69
CA THR A 132 31.10 0.66 -32.97
C THR A 132 32.61 0.95 -32.92
N ASN A 133 33.09 1.59 -31.86
CA ASN A 133 34.52 1.89 -31.69
C ASN A 133 35.36 0.62 -31.49
N ALA A 134 34.86 -0.36 -30.74
CA ALA A 134 35.52 -1.65 -30.55
C ALA A 134 35.62 -2.42 -31.87
N GLU A 135 34.54 -2.47 -32.67
CA GLU A 135 34.54 -3.08 -34.00
C GLU A 135 35.48 -2.35 -34.97
N LEU A 136 35.62 -1.03 -34.86
CA LEU A 136 36.57 -0.26 -35.65
C LEU A 136 38.02 -0.69 -35.33
N LEU A 137 38.36 -0.79 -34.05
CA LEU A 137 39.68 -1.21 -33.60
C LEU A 137 40.00 -2.66 -33.96
N ALA A 138 39.00 -3.56 -33.90
CA ALA A 138 39.16 -4.97 -34.24
C ALA A 138 39.47 -5.20 -35.73
N ARG A 139 39.02 -4.30 -36.62
CA ARG A 139 39.32 -4.37 -38.07
C ARG A 139 40.77 -3.98 -38.42
N GLY A 140 41.56 -3.55 -37.45
CA GLY A 140 43.04 -3.68 -37.39
C GLY A 140 43.88 -2.95 -38.44
N ASP A 141 43.69 -3.27 -39.72
CA ASP A 141 44.72 -3.15 -40.76
C ASP A 141 44.61 -1.89 -41.63
N ARG A 142 43.57 -1.07 -41.41
CA ARG A 142 43.30 0.15 -42.21
C ARG A 142 43.32 1.46 -41.41
N LEU A 143 43.67 1.41 -40.12
CA LEU A 143 43.66 2.58 -39.25
C LEU A 143 45.07 3.17 -39.10
N THR A 144 45.18 4.48 -39.28
CA THR A 144 46.41 5.21 -38.92
C THR A 144 46.59 5.22 -37.39
N PRO A 145 47.82 5.41 -36.87
CA PRO A 145 48.07 5.49 -35.42
C PRO A 145 47.18 6.52 -34.72
N ALA A 146 46.98 7.69 -35.34
CA ALA A 146 46.11 8.74 -34.81
C ALA A 146 44.62 8.35 -34.78
N GLN A 147 44.14 7.54 -35.74
CA GLN A 147 42.76 7.04 -35.72
C GLN A 147 42.58 5.97 -34.62
N ARG A 148 43.59 5.13 -34.41
CA ARG A 148 43.59 4.11 -33.35
C ARG A 148 43.53 4.75 -31.96
N GLU A 149 44.33 5.79 -31.74
CA GLU A 149 44.35 6.55 -30.48
C GLU A 149 43.04 7.31 -30.23
N ARG A 150 42.43 7.87 -31.28
CA ARG A 150 41.09 8.48 -31.18
C ARG A 150 40.03 7.46 -30.79
N ALA A 151 40.03 6.28 -31.41
CA ALA A 151 39.07 5.22 -31.14
C ALA A 151 39.24 4.62 -29.73
N SER A 152 40.48 4.39 -29.27
CA SER A 152 40.74 3.94 -27.89
C SER A 152 40.36 5.00 -26.85
N GLY A 153 40.65 6.28 -27.13
CA GLY A 153 40.20 7.39 -26.29
C GLY A 153 38.67 7.52 -26.24
N ALA A 154 37.98 7.27 -27.36
CA ALA A 154 36.51 7.24 -27.41
C ALA A 154 35.93 6.07 -26.59
N LEU A 155 36.53 4.88 -26.67
CA LEU A 155 36.15 3.75 -25.80
C LEU A 155 36.31 4.09 -24.32
N GLY A 156 37.46 4.66 -23.93
CA GLY A 156 37.71 5.04 -22.54
C GLY A 156 36.70 6.07 -22.01
N ARG A 157 36.27 7.03 -22.85
CA ARG A 157 35.19 7.98 -22.50
C ARG A 157 33.85 7.28 -22.34
N GLY A 158 33.45 6.44 -23.29
CA GLY A 158 32.18 5.73 -23.23
C GLY A 158 32.06 4.78 -22.04
N ILE A 159 33.16 4.12 -21.64
CA ILE A 159 33.17 3.27 -20.44
C ILE A 159 32.91 4.12 -19.18
N ARG A 160 33.57 5.27 -19.04
CA ARG A 160 33.34 6.17 -17.90
C ARG A 160 31.90 6.68 -17.84
N GLU A 161 31.32 6.99 -19.00
CA GLU A 161 29.93 7.43 -19.12
C GLU A 161 28.95 6.34 -18.67
N VAL A 162 29.12 5.10 -19.16
CA VAL A 162 28.29 3.96 -18.72
C VAL A 162 28.46 3.69 -17.22
N THR A 163 29.68 3.73 -16.69
CA THR A 163 29.92 3.56 -15.25
C THR A 163 29.22 4.66 -14.43
N GLY A 164 29.22 5.91 -14.91
CA GLY A 164 28.46 7.00 -14.31
C GLY A 164 26.97 6.71 -14.26
N LEU A 165 26.36 6.40 -15.41
CA LEU A 165 24.94 6.08 -15.51
C LEU A 165 24.53 4.89 -14.62
N VAL A 166 25.38 3.87 -14.48
CA VAL A 166 25.12 2.73 -13.60
C VAL A 166 25.18 3.14 -12.13
N ASN A 167 26.13 4.00 -11.74
CA ASN A 167 26.19 4.52 -10.37
C ASN A 167 24.96 5.37 -10.05
N ASP A 168 24.55 6.25 -10.97
CA ASP A 168 23.34 7.06 -10.82
C ASP A 168 22.11 6.16 -10.64
N LEU A 169 22.00 5.09 -11.41
CA LEU A 169 20.89 4.12 -11.27
C LEU A 169 20.92 3.37 -9.92
N ILE A 170 22.10 2.99 -9.42
CA ILE A 170 22.26 2.36 -8.10
C ILE A 170 21.88 3.34 -6.99
N GLU A 171 22.23 4.61 -7.14
CA GLU A 171 21.86 5.68 -6.21
C GLU A 171 20.35 5.92 -6.20
N LEU A 172 19.70 6.00 -7.37
CA LEU A 172 18.24 6.11 -7.46
C LEU A 172 17.50 4.86 -6.98
N ALA A 173 18.08 3.67 -7.12
CA ALA A 173 17.49 2.41 -6.68
C ALA A 173 17.60 2.17 -5.17
N ARG A 174 18.49 2.91 -4.49
CA ARG A 174 18.54 2.91 -3.02
C ARG A 174 17.35 3.71 -2.50
N ASP A 175 16.30 2.97 -2.11
CA ASP A 175 15.10 3.49 -1.42
C ASP A 175 15.39 3.96 0.03
N GLU A 176 16.68 4.11 0.37
CA GLU A 176 17.11 4.74 1.60
C GLU A 176 17.11 6.24 1.37
N GLU A 177 16.04 6.90 1.78
CA GLU A 177 16.12 8.32 2.11
C GLU A 177 16.79 8.38 3.49
N PRO A 178 18.13 8.60 3.59
CA PRO A 178 18.75 8.74 4.89
C PRO A 178 18.00 9.83 5.62
N LEU A 179 17.57 9.53 6.86
CA LEU A 179 16.92 10.51 7.73
C LEU A 179 17.73 11.80 7.63
N PRO A 180 17.17 12.89 7.06
CA PRO A 180 17.97 14.04 6.70
C PRO A 180 18.56 14.61 8.00
N LEU A 181 19.89 14.57 8.11
CA LEU A 181 20.61 15.32 9.11
C LEU A 181 20.45 16.80 8.75
N LEU A 182 19.48 17.45 9.37
CA LEU A 182 19.22 18.86 9.17
C LEU A 182 20.26 19.67 9.95
N GLU A 183 21.28 20.16 9.25
CA GLU A 183 22.27 21.10 9.77
C GLU A 183 22.14 22.49 9.12
N GLU A 184 22.45 23.56 9.87
CA GLU A 184 22.57 24.90 9.30
C GLU A 184 23.84 24.99 8.44
N VAL A 185 23.69 24.92 7.11
CA VAL A 185 24.81 25.06 6.17
C VAL A 185 24.81 26.43 5.51
N ARG A 186 26.00 27.03 5.32
CA ARG A 186 26.14 28.24 4.49
C ARG A 186 26.18 27.83 3.02
N ILE A 187 25.12 28.17 2.28
CA ILE A 187 25.01 27.87 0.83
C ILE A 187 26.24 28.37 0.04
N ALA A 188 26.86 29.48 0.47
CA ALA A 188 28.09 29.98 -0.13
C ALA A 188 29.24 28.96 -0.11
N GLU A 189 29.44 28.25 1.01
CA GLU A 189 30.50 27.25 1.16
C GLU A 189 30.24 26.02 0.29
N VAL A 190 28.98 25.57 0.24
CA VAL A 190 28.58 24.45 -0.62
C VAL A 190 28.80 24.83 -2.08
N ALA A 191 28.37 26.03 -2.49
CA ALA A 191 28.53 26.50 -3.86
C ALA A 191 30.02 26.64 -4.25
N GLU A 192 30.86 27.17 -3.36
CA GLU A 192 32.31 27.24 -3.55
C GLU A 192 32.92 25.84 -3.72
N HIS A 193 32.54 24.89 -2.86
CA HIS A 193 33.00 23.51 -2.94
C HIS A 193 32.60 22.84 -4.26
N THR A 194 31.33 22.95 -4.66
CA THR A 194 30.83 22.35 -5.90
C THR A 194 31.50 22.95 -7.14
N VAL A 195 31.74 24.27 -7.16
CA VAL A 195 32.47 24.94 -8.25
C VAL A 195 33.93 24.48 -8.31
N ALA A 196 34.58 24.25 -7.16
CA ALA A 196 35.93 23.72 -7.12
C ALA A 196 36.01 22.32 -7.76
N VAL A 197 35.09 21.41 -7.40
CA VAL A 197 34.99 20.07 -7.99
C VAL A 197 34.70 20.13 -9.50
N ALA A 198 33.78 21.01 -9.91
CA ALA A 198 33.43 21.17 -11.32
C ALA A 198 34.62 21.66 -12.17
N ARG A 199 35.44 22.58 -11.66
CA ARG A 199 36.66 23.05 -12.34
C ARG A 199 37.66 21.92 -12.59
N THR A 200 37.74 20.92 -11.71
CA THR A 200 38.59 19.74 -11.90
C THR A 200 38.10 18.87 -13.06
N HIS A 201 36.79 18.67 -13.19
CA HIS A 201 36.21 17.85 -14.25
C HIS A 201 36.12 18.58 -15.60
N TRP A 202 35.91 19.89 -15.60
CA TRP A 202 35.74 20.72 -16.82
C TRP A 202 36.68 21.94 -16.81
N PRO A 203 38.00 21.75 -16.96
CA PRO A 203 38.98 22.83 -16.85
C PRO A 203 38.87 23.89 -17.95
N GLN A 204 38.19 23.58 -19.06
CA GLN A 204 38.01 24.48 -20.19
C GLN A 204 36.77 25.38 -20.05
N THR A 205 35.95 25.16 -19.01
CA THR A 205 34.70 25.90 -18.80
C THR A 205 34.90 26.94 -17.70
N PRO A 206 34.68 28.24 -17.98
CA PRO A 206 34.79 29.27 -16.96
C PRO A 206 33.56 29.23 -16.03
N PHE A 207 33.81 29.08 -14.72
CA PHE A 207 32.77 29.13 -13.68
C PHE A 207 32.88 30.42 -12.87
N LEU A 208 31.85 31.26 -12.93
CA LEU A 208 31.68 32.47 -12.12
C LEU A 208 30.74 32.17 -10.94
N LEU A 209 31.18 32.46 -9.72
CA LEU A 209 30.38 32.32 -8.51
C LEU A 209 30.31 33.66 -7.79
N GLU A 210 29.10 34.24 -7.69
CA GLU A 210 28.83 35.43 -6.89
C GLU A 210 28.07 35.02 -5.62
N ALA A 211 28.80 34.75 -4.54
CA ALA A 211 28.22 34.44 -3.25
C ALA A 211 28.03 35.72 -2.42
N GLY A 212 26.81 36.26 -2.37
CA GLY A 212 26.48 37.37 -1.49
C GLY A 212 26.58 36.96 -0.01
N ARG A 213 27.23 37.77 0.84
CA ARG A 213 27.27 37.53 2.29
C ARG A 213 25.84 37.66 2.86
N ALA A 214 25.15 36.54 3.06
CA ALA A 214 23.87 36.51 3.74
C ALA A 214 24.01 37.07 5.17
N ARG A 215 23.40 38.23 5.45
CA ARG A 215 23.27 38.75 6.81
C ARG A 215 22.41 37.76 7.61
N ARG A 216 22.97 37.16 8.67
CA ARG A 216 22.21 36.40 9.68
C ARG A 216 21.07 37.29 10.20
N ARG A 217 19.84 37.10 9.71
CA ARG A 217 18.65 37.55 10.43
C ARG A 217 18.47 36.58 11.58
N ARG A 218 18.95 36.97 12.76
CA ARG A 218 18.68 36.28 14.02
C ARG A 218 17.16 36.34 14.25
N SER A 219 16.40 35.36 13.76
CA SER A 219 14.98 35.28 14.07
C SER A 219 14.83 34.76 15.50
N GLY A 220 14.90 35.67 16.46
CA GLY A 220 14.31 35.45 17.77
C GLY A 220 12.80 35.34 17.61
N ARG A 221 12.29 34.14 17.36
CA ARG A 221 10.88 33.80 17.61
C ARG A 221 10.85 32.41 18.24
N GLY A 222 10.43 32.41 19.50
CA GLY A 222 10.25 31.22 20.29
C GLY A 222 9.37 30.21 19.57
N CYS A 223 9.75 28.95 19.77
CA CYS A 223 8.98 27.76 19.51
C CYS A 223 7.53 27.97 20.01
N ARG A 224 6.60 28.27 19.10
CA ARG A 224 5.17 28.16 19.39
C ARG A 224 4.76 26.74 19.05
N ARG A 225 4.42 26.00 20.11
CA ARG A 225 3.77 24.69 20.10
C ARG A 225 2.69 24.63 19.03
N GLY A 226 2.71 23.57 18.21
CA GLY A 226 1.54 23.20 17.40
C GLY A 226 1.79 22.79 15.95
N TRP A 227 2.86 22.05 15.64
CA TRP A 227 2.94 21.26 14.40
C TRP A 227 3.05 19.77 14.76
N PRO A 228 2.24 18.88 14.15
CA PRO A 228 2.24 17.46 14.48
C PRO A 228 3.42 16.80 13.77
N GLY A 229 4.36 16.26 14.53
CA GLY A 229 5.55 15.61 13.98
C GLY A 229 6.85 15.81 14.75
N CYS A 230 6.79 16.21 16.02
CA CYS A 230 7.81 15.79 17.00
C CYS A 230 7.32 14.53 17.70
#